data_AF-A0A7S6LZK0-F1
#
_entry.id   AF-A0A7S6LZK0-F1
#
_cell.length_a   1.000
_cell.length_b   1.000
_cell.length_c   1.000
_cell.angle_alpha   90.00
_cell.angle_beta   90.00
_cell.angle_gamma   90.00
#
_symmetry.space_group_name_H-M   'P 1'
#
loop_
_entity.id
_entity.type
_entity.pdbx_description
1 polymer ?
#
loop_
_entity_poly.entity_id
_entity_poly.type
_entity_poly.pdbx_seq_one_letter_code
_entity_poly.pdbx_strand_id
1 'polypeptide(L)'
;MNSFKKIMAAAVLGAAMTGTAQAGVVNVMGVIWDTDATGIDQDFTGRFSYGQYFQNSASQFINPANVVAGDELAIYGEFTAWNGVETNPGSVLGGLVGEFCPSCEVTFGFSGLKADGAGSFTFDDAVINLYVDHNPNFSPASTSLVDYATYATDGALFLSLKVDDIDFAATGGAGNQYLSGSLALRLSVQGGPAAEYFDTNYFNDGALVWDLSTSSSAIFEEIGNNTGVWAATSTGQLKGDTNVVPEPTSLALMSLGLLGFGAAYRRRI
;
A
#
# COMPACT_ATOMS: atom_id res chain seq x y z
N MET A 1 14.34 -15.15 55.85
CA MET A 1 14.37 -15.48 54.41
C MET A 1 14.62 -14.20 53.60
N ASN A 2 15.91 -13.93 53.43
CA ASN A 2 16.67 -13.01 52.57
C ASN A 2 15.90 -11.95 51.78
N SER A 3 16.02 -10.69 52.20
CA SER A 3 15.64 -9.46 51.48
C SER A 3 16.18 -9.43 50.04
N PHE A 4 17.31 -10.12 49.79
CA PHE A 4 17.91 -10.31 48.47
C PHE A 4 16.98 -11.04 47.47
N LYS A 5 16.19 -12.02 47.93
CA LYS A 5 15.20 -12.73 47.07
C LYS A 5 14.00 -11.85 46.73
N LYS A 6 13.64 -10.91 47.60
CA LYS A 6 12.54 -9.95 47.36
C LYS A 6 12.95 -8.86 46.35
N ILE A 7 14.20 -8.41 46.40
CA ILE A 7 14.74 -7.40 45.47
C ILE A 7 14.93 -8.01 44.07
N MET A 8 15.43 -9.25 43.95
CA MET A 8 15.52 -9.92 42.64
C MET A 8 14.15 -10.15 41.99
N ALA A 9 13.11 -10.51 42.77
CA ALA A 9 11.77 -10.69 42.22
C ALA A 9 11.18 -9.37 41.69
N ALA A 10 11.45 -8.24 42.36
CA ALA A 10 11.04 -6.92 41.89
C ALA A 10 11.81 -6.46 40.64
N ALA A 11 13.11 -6.77 40.54
CA ALA A 11 13.94 -6.45 39.39
C ALA A 11 13.55 -7.26 38.13
N VAL A 12 13.17 -8.54 38.29
CA VAL A 12 12.70 -9.39 37.18
C VAL A 12 11.31 -8.95 36.68
N LEU A 13 10.41 -8.48 37.56
CA LEU A 13 9.16 -7.88 37.12
C LEU A 13 9.38 -6.54 36.40
N GLY A 14 10.26 -5.68 36.91
CA GLY A 14 10.56 -4.39 36.28
C GLY A 14 11.18 -4.48 34.89
N ALA A 15 12.04 -5.48 34.66
CA ALA A 15 12.64 -5.75 33.35
C ALA A 15 11.67 -6.39 32.33
N ALA A 16 10.58 -7.01 32.79
CA ALA A 16 9.53 -7.55 31.92
C ALA A 16 8.48 -6.50 31.51
N MET A 17 8.48 -5.30 32.12
CA MET A 17 7.49 -4.24 31.88
C MET A 17 7.93 -3.17 30.88
N THR A 18 9.12 -3.28 30.29
CA THR A 18 9.63 -2.28 29.32
C THR A 18 9.16 -2.51 27.88
N GLY A 19 8.23 -3.45 27.65
CA GLY A 19 7.50 -3.52 26.40
C GLY A 19 6.56 -2.32 26.33
N THR A 20 6.94 -1.30 25.58
CA THR A 20 6.09 -0.16 25.26
C THR A 20 4.78 -0.66 24.68
N ALA A 21 3.69 -0.44 25.39
CA ALA A 21 2.36 -0.46 24.84
C ALA A 21 2.30 0.60 23.73
N GLN A 22 2.43 0.20 22.47
CA GLN A 22 1.92 0.98 21.36
C GLN A 22 0.67 0.26 20.88
N ALA A 23 -0.51 0.78 21.25
CA ALA A 23 -1.65 0.71 20.32
C ALA A 23 -1.23 1.35 19.00
N GLY A 24 -1.71 0.84 17.88
CA GLY A 24 -1.53 1.46 16.58
C GLY A 24 -0.62 0.69 15.65
N VAL A 25 0.56 0.22 16.08
CA VAL A 25 1.51 -0.44 15.16
C VAL A 25 1.15 -1.90 14.91
N VAL A 26 0.82 -2.24 13.67
CA VAL A 26 0.55 -3.61 13.21
C VAL A 26 1.70 -4.13 12.37
N ASN A 27 1.85 -5.46 12.29
CA ASN A 27 2.79 -6.12 11.38
C ASN A 27 2.05 -7.20 10.61
N VAL A 28 1.85 -6.98 9.32
CA VAL A 28 1.21 -7.94 8.42
C VAL A 28 2.23 -8.30 7.35
N MET A 29 2.66 -9.57 7.35
CA MET A 29 3.62 -10.09 6.37
C MET A 29 4.96 -9.34 6.32
N GLY A 30 5.37 -8.68 7.41
CA GLY A 30 6.59 -7.87 7.46
C GLY A 30 6.38 -6.40 7.10
N VAL A 31 5.18 -6.03 6.66
CA VAL A 31 4.75 -4.63 6.49
C VAL A 31 4.30 -4.10 7.85
N ILE A 32 4.94 -3.05 8.33
CA ILE A 32 4.75 -2.47 9.65
C ILE A 32 4.25 -1.03 9.50
N TRP A 33 3.11 -0.71 10.09
CA TRP A 33 2.57 0.65 10.08
C TRP A 33 1.71 0.93 11.28
N ASP A 34 1.52 2.22 11.57
CA ASP A 34 0.62 2.71 12.60
C ASP A 34 -0.79 2.87 12.00
N THR A 35 -1.77 2.15 12.55
CA THR A 35 -3.21 2.18 12.22
C THR A 35 -3.97 3.32 12.90
N ASP A 36 -3.29 4.10 13.75
CA ASP A 36 -3.84 5.28 14.46
C ASP A 36 -2.90 6.48 14.24
N ALA A 37 -2.41 6.63 13.00
CA ALA A 37 -1.43 7.65 12.64
C ALA A 37 -2.07 9.06 12.69
N THR A 38 -1.95 9.73 13.83
CA THR A 38 -2.50 11.09 14.01
C THR A 38 -1.74 12.14 13.16
N GLY A 39 -2.44 12.82 12.24
CA GLY A 39 -1.84 13.77 11.29
C GLY A 39 -2.81 14.78 10.69
N ILE A 40 -2.33 15.57 9.71
CA ILE A 40 -3.15 16.52 8.93
C ILE A 40 -3.90 15.80 7.78
N ASP A 41 -3.34 14.67 7.34
CA ASP A 41 -3.92 13.76 6.36
C ASP A 41 -4.53 12.54 7.08
N GLN A 42 -5.33 11.76 6.36
CA GLN A 42 -6.05 10.57 6.82
C GLN A 42 -5.11 9.50 7.42
N ASP A 43 -5.66 8.59 8.24
CA ASP A 43 -4.89 7.61 9.03
C ASP A 43 -4.06 6.64 8.16
N PHE A 44 -4.37 6.53 6.87
CA PHE A 44 -3.50 5.90 5.88
C PHE A 44 -3.11 6.81 4.71
N THR A 45 -1.80 6.93 4.47
CA THR A 45 -1.24 7.55 3.25
C THR A 45 -0.03 6.75 2.75
N GLY A 46 -0.13 6.24 1.52
CA GLY A 46 0.97 5.63 0.79
C GLY A 46 1.44 6.50 -0.38
N ARG A 47 2.74 6.47 -0.66
CA ARG A 47 3.31 7.02 -1.90
C ARG A 47 3.94 5.88 -2.69
N PHE A 48 3.82 5.94 -4.00
CA PHE A 48 4.31 4.88 -4.87
C PHE A 48 4.93 5.44 -6.14
N SER A 49 5.85 4.65 -6.70
CA SER A 49 6.46 4.86 -8.02
C SER A 49 6.05 3.71 -8.93
N TYR A 50 5.78 3.99 -10.19
CA TYR A 50 5.23 2.98 -11.09
C TYR A 50 5.65 3.20 -12.53
N GLY A 51 5.58 2.13 -13.30
CA GLY A 51 5.66 2.12 -14.74
C GLY A 51 4.35 1.61 -15.34
N GLN A 52 4.00 2.12 -16.52
CA GLN A 52 2.78 1.74 -17.22
C GLN A 52 2.97 1.72 -18.74
N TYR A 53 2.18 0.89 -19.40
CA TYR A 53 2.16 0.75 -20.87
C TYR A 53 0.79 0.25 -21.34
N PHE A 54 0.45 0.55 -22.59
CA PHE A 54 -0.72 -0.01 -23.23
C PHE A 54 -0.38 -1.33 -23.91
N GLN A 55 -1.29 -2.31 -23.80
CA GLN A 55 -1.18 -3.59 -24.47
C GLN A 55 -2.51 -4.03 -25.11
N ASN A 56 -2.42 -4.72 -26.24
CA ASN A 56 -3.60 -5.34 -26.85
C ASN A 56 -3.91 -6.70 -26.21
N SER A 57 -4.98 -7.35 -26.66
CA SER A 57 -5.38 -8.69 -26.20
C SER A 57 -4.34 -9.80 -26.46
N ALA A 58 -3.31 -9.52 -27.28
CA ALA A 58 -2.18 -10.42 -27.54
C ALA A 58 -0.93 -10.02 -26.74
N SER A 59 -1.07 -9.15 -25.72
CA SER A 59 0.00 -8.62 -24.87
C SER A 59 1.13 -7.92 -25.65
N GLN A 60 0.79 -7.28 -26.78
CA GLN A 60 1.74 -6.48 -27.55
C GLN A 60 1.63 -5.02 -27.15
N PHE A 61 2.77 -4.34 -27.01
CA PHE A 61 2.83 -2.91 -26.72
C PHE A 61 2.16 -2.08 -27.81
N ILE A 62 1.44 -1.05 -27.38
CA ILE A 62 0.72 -0.14 -28.26
C ILE A 62 1.25 1.28 -28.06
N ASN A 63 1.43 2.00 -29.17
CA ASN A 63 1.58 3.45 -29.13
C ASN A 63 0.28 4.09 -28.62
N PRO A 64 0.30 4.93 -27.57
CA PRO A 64 -0.89 5.60 -27.02
C PRO A 64 -1.78 6.31 -28.05
N ALA A 65 -1.23 6.79 -29.17
CA ALA A 65 -1.98 7.40 -30.26
C ALA A 65 -2.84 6.41 -31.07
N ASN A 66 -2.56 5.10 -30.95
CA ASN A 66 -3.23 4.01 -31.66
C ASN A 66 -4.13 3.16 -30.74
N VAL A 67 -4.28 3.55 -29.47
CA VAL A 67 -5.13 2.84 -28.51
C VAL A 67 -6.58 2.84 -28.99
N VAL A 68 -7.19 1.67 -29.02
CA VAL A 68 -8.59 1.44 -29.38
C VAL A 68 -9.37 0.83 -28.22
N ALA A 69 -10.68 0.76 -28.37
CA ALA A 69 -11.54 0.14 -27.37
C ALA A 69 -11.13 -1.32 -27.09
N GLY A 70 -10.95 -1.66 -25.81
CA GLY A 70 -10.57 -2.98 -25.35
C GLY A 70 -9.07 -3.20 -25.14
N ASP A 71 -8.22 -2.29 -25.60
CA ASP A 71 -6.79 -2.28 -25.22
C ASP A 71 -6.66 -1.98 -23.73
N GLU A 72 -5.68 -2.59 -23.06
CA GLU A 72 -5.51 -2.52 -21.61
C GLU A 72 -4.36 -1.58 -21.24
N LEU A 73 -4.57 -0.77 -20.20
CA LEU A 73 -3.50 -0.06 -19.51
C LEU A 73 -2.96 -0.95 -18.39
N ALA A 74 -1.77 -1.50 -18.59
CA ALA A 74 -1.08 -2.27 -17.56
C ALA A 74 -0.24 -1.33 -16.69
N ILE A 75 -0.37 -1.42 -15.37
CA ILE A 75 0.38 -0.60 -14.42
C ILE A 75 1.03 -1.50 -13.36
N TYR A 76 2.30 -1.27 -13.10
CA TYR A 76 3.07 -1.98 -12.09
C TYR A 76 3.95 -1.01 -11.32
N GLY A 77 4.07 -1.19 -10.01
CA GLY A 77 4.82 -0.24 -9.19
C GLY A 77 5.21 -0.78 -7.83
N GLU A 78 5.88 0.07 -7.08
CA GLU A 78 6.31 -0.15 -5.69
C GLU A 78 5.87 1.01 -4.80
N PHE A 79 5.53 0.70 -3.56
CA PHE A 79 5.35 1.71 -2.52
C PHE A 79 6.72 2.18 -2.02
N THR A 80 6.92 3.49 -2.03
CA THR A 80 8.14 4.16 -1.58
C THR A 80 7.97 4.81 -0.20
N ALA A 81 6.72 5.02 0.23
CA ALA A 81 6.41 5.45 1.59
C ALA A 81 5.06 4.90 2.06
N TRP A 82 4.92 4.74 3.38
CA TRP A 82 3.71 4.24 4.04
C TRP A 82 3.54 4.98 5.38
N ASN A 83 2.43 5.70 5.57
CA ASN A 83 2.14 6.54 6.75
C ASN A 83 3.27 7.51 7.12
N GLY A 84 3.84 8.18 6.12
CA GLY A 84 4.91 9.15 6.30
C GLY A 84 6.28 8.55 6.64
N VAL A 85 6.36 7.22 6.78
CA VAL A 85 7.63 6.49 6.86
C VAL A 85 8.17 6.30 5.44
N GLU A 86 9.24 7.03 5.12
CA GLU A 86 9.92 6.89 3.83
C GLU A 86 10.92 5.73 3.89
N THR A 87 10.92 4.93 2.81
CA THR A 87 11.83 3.84 2.43
C THR A 87 11.55 2.41 2.90
N ASN A 88 11.86 1.54 1.94
CA ASN A 88 11.82 0.08 1.92
C ASN A 88 13.29 -0.30 1.62
N PRO A 89 14.04 -0.91 2.56
CA PRO A 89 15.47 -1.22 2.44
C PRO A 89 15.79 -2.28 1.39
N GLY A 90 14.76 -2.93 0.85
CA GLY A 90 14.87 -3.85 -0.26
C GLY A 90 14.88 -3.18 -1.62
N SER A 91 14.13 -2.09 -1.76
CA SER A 91 14.05 -1.34 -3.00
C SER A 91 15.45 -0.90 -3.44
N VAL A 92 15.72 -1.02 -4.75
CA VAL A 92 16.95 -0.50 -5.38
C VAL A 92 17.15 1.01 -5.15
N LEU A 93 16.15 1.69 -4.58
CA LEU A 93 16.16 3.10 -4.17
C LEU A 93 16.71 3.35 -2.74
N GLY A 94 16.98 2.31 -1.95
CA GLY A 94 17.65 2.35 -0.63
C GLY A 94 16.73 2.61 0.57
N GLY A 95 17.17 2.21 1.79
CA GLY A 95 16.46 2.49 3.05
C GLY A 95 17.35 2.53 4.31
N LEU A 96 16.91 3.30 5.33
CA LEU A 96 17.54 3.48 6.65
C LEU A 96 16.57 3.07 7.77
N VAL A 97 17.09 2.70 8.95
CA VAL A 97 16.33 2.29 10.16
C VAL A 97 15.09 3.16 10.48
N GLY A 98 13.90 2.54 10.45
CA GLY A 98 12.61 3.17 10.75
C GLY A 98 11.51 2.87 9.73
N GLU A 99 11.62 1.75 8.99
CA GLU A 99 10.95 1.48 7.70
C GLU A 99 9.65 0.69 7.85
N PHE A 100 8.75 0.85 6.88
CA PHE A 100 7.50 0.09 6.85
C PHE A 100 7.68 -1.34 6.30
N CYS A 101 8.79 -1.67 5.63
CA CYS A 101 9.04 -3.03 5.11
C CYS A 101 10.52 -3.46 5.27
N PRO A 102 11.05 -3.64 6.50
CA PRO A 102 12.50 -3.73 6.75
C PRO A 102 13.28 -4.87 6.04
N SER A 103 12.58 -5.86 5.50
CA SER A 103 13.19 -7.00 4.80
C SER A 103 12.34 -7.43 3.60
N CYS A 104 11.61 -6.49 3.01
CA CYS A 104 10.65 -6.75 1.95
C CYS A 104 10.41 -5.53 1.10
N GLU A 105 9.82 -5.74 -0.06
CA GLU A 105 9.24 -4.72 -0.92
C GLU A 105 7.73 -4.89 -1.02
N VAL A 106 7.00 -3.77 -1.04
CA VAL A 106 5.56 -3.78 -1.34
C VAL A 106 5.35 -3.29 -2.76
N THR A 107 5.04 -4.22 -3.65
CA THR A 107 4.73 -3.95 -5.05
C THR A 107 3.23 -3.99 -5.30
N PHE A 108 2.80 -3.52 -6.47
CA PHE A 108 1.44 -3.68 -6.93
C PHE A 108 1.35 -3.91 -8.43
N GLY A 109 0.30 -4.61 -8.83
CA GLY A 109 -0.13 -4.75 -10.22
C GLY A 109 -1.58 -4.31 -10.38
N PHE A 110 -1.84 -3.51 -11.42
CA PHE A 110 -3.16 -3.11 -11.85
C PHE A 110 -3.49 -3.80 -13.18
N SER A 111 -4.63 -4.49 -13.21
CA SER A 111 -5.18 -5.14 -14.39
C SER A 111 -6.67 -4.84 -14.56
N GLY A 112 -7.18 -5.05 -15.76
CA GLY A 112 -8.61 -4.92 -16.08
C GLY A 112 -9.05 -3.51 -16.48
N LEU A 113 -8.14 -2.53 -16.49
CA LEU A 113 -8.43 -1.18 -16.95
C LEU A 113 -8.32 -1.09 -18.48
N LYS A 114 -9.46 -1.07 -19.17
CA LYS A 114 -9.50 -1.12 -20.64
C LYS A 114 -9.95 0.20 -21.23
N ALA A 115 -9.29 0.67 -22.27
CA ALA A 115 -9.69 1.86 -23.00
C ALA A 115 -11.10 1.71 -23.59
N ASP A 116 -11.88 2.78 -23.57
CA ASP A 116 -13.23 2.82 -24.16
C ASP A 116 -13.22 3.20 -25.66
N GLY A 117 -12.05 3.61 -26.17
CA GLY A 117 -11.86 4.12 -27.53
C GLY A 117 -12.36 5.55 -27.77
N ALA A 118 -12.90 6.22 -26.74
CA ALA A 118 -13.41 7.59 -26.76
C ALA A 118 -12.59 8.56 -25.88
N GLY A 119 -11.54 8.06 -25.21
CA GLY A 119 -10.65 8.87 -24.37
C GLY A 119 -10.93 8.71 -22.88
N SER A 120 -11.51 7.57 -22.48
CA SER A 120 -11.70 7.17 -21.09
C SER A 120 -11.45 5.66 -20.93
N PHE A 121 -11.85 5.10 -19.78
CA PHE A 121 -11.64 3.70 -19.46
C PHE A 121 -12.92 3.02 -18.96
N THR A 122 -13.06 1.75 -19.31
CA THR A 122 -13.95 0.78 -18.67
C THR A 122 -13.19 0.01 -17.59
N PHE A 123 -13.87 -0.31 -16.49
CA PHE A 123 -13.23 -0.86 -15.29
C PHE A 123 -14.01 -2.00 -14.64
N ASP A 124 -14.92 -2.66 -15.38
CA ASP A 124 -15.81 -3.70 -14.84
C ASP A 124 -15.06 -4.84 -14.13
N ASP A 125 -13.87 -5.19 -14.63
CA ASP A 125 -13.00 -6.25 -14.09
C ASP A 125 -11.71 -5.68 -13.46
N ALA A 126 -11.67 -4.38 -13.17
CA ALA A 126 -10.44 -3.70 -12.81
C ALA A 126 -10.08 -3.92 -11.34
N VAL A 127 -8.88 -4.46 -11.11
CA VAL A 127 -8.37 -4.85 -9.78
C VAL A 127 -6.92 -4.43 -9.59
N ILE A 128 -6.63 -3.93 -8.39
CA ILE A 128 -5.27 -3.61 -7.96
C ILE A 128 -4.92 -4.58 -6.85
N ASN A 129 -3.86 -5.36 -7.06
CA ASN A 129 -3.32 -6.25 -6.04
C ASN A 129 -1.98 -5.72 -5.58
N LEU A 130 -1.82 -5.64 -4.26
CA LEU A 130 -0.56 -5.34 -3.60
C LEU A 130 0.07 -6.65 -3.15
N TYR A 131 1.39 -6.74 -3.27
CA TYR A 131 2.18 -7.92 -2.94
C TYR A 131 3.31 -7.55 -1.98
N VAL A 132 3.62 -8.44 -1.05
CA VAL A 132 4.87 -8.38 -0.28
C VAL A 132 5.86 -9.36 -0.90
N ASP A 133 6.99 -8.84 -1.37
CA ASP A 133 8.12 -9.64 -1.81
C ASP A 133 9.27 -9.54 -0.81
N HIS A 134 9.91 -10.66 -0.48
CA HIS A 134 11.08 -10.72 0.40
C HIS A 134 12.40 -10.84 -0.38
N ASN A 135 12.35 -10.84 -1.70
CA ASN A 135 13.52 -10.84 -2.59
C ASN A 135 13.51 -9.60 -3.51
N PRO A 136 13.62 -8.41 -2.93
CA PRO A 136 13.30 -7.15 -3.58
C PRO A 136 14.16 -6.95 -4.83
N ASN A 137 13.48 -6.87 -5.97
CA ASN A 137 14.08 -6.93 -7.30
C ASN A 137 13.31 -6.07 -8.32
N PHE A 138 12.19 -5.46 -7.93
CA PHE A 138 11.43 -4.60 -8.82
C PHE A 138 12.09 -3.22 -8.93
N SER A 139 11.94 -2.61 -10.10
CA SER A 139 12.41 -1.26 -10.34
C SER A 139 11.52 -0.56 -11.36
N PRO A 140 10.88 0.56 -10.99
CA PRO A 140 10.08 1.36 -11.93
C PRO A 140 10.94 2.05 -12.99
N ALA A 141 12.26 2.03 -12.84
CA ALA A 141 13.23 2.53 -13.82
C ALA A 141 13.79 1.43 -14.73
N SER A 142 13.36 0.16 -14.59
CA SER A 142 13.80 -0.90 -15.49
C SER A 142 13.38 -0.57 -16.93
N THR A 143 14.29 -0.82 -17.87
CA THR A 143 14.03 -0.67 -19.31
C THR A 143 13.37 -1.91 -19.92
N SER A 144 13.23 -2.99 -19.15
CA SER A 144 12.48 -4.18 -19.53
C SER A 144 11.08 -4.12 -18.95
N LEU A 145 10.08 -3.85 -19.79
CA LEU A 145 8.68 -3.85 -19.39
C LEU A 145 8.16 -5.25 -19.01
N VAL A 146 8.80 -6.32 -19.49
CA VAL A 146 8.49 -7.70 -19.10
C VAL A 146 8.85 -7.94 -17.63
N ASP A 147 9.88 -7.26 -17.15
CA ASP A 147 10.32 -7.35 -15.76
C ASP A 147 9.31 -6.69 -14.83
N TYR A 148 8.54 -5.69 -15.30
CA TYR A 148 7.53 -5.03 -14.48
C TYR A 148 6.47 -6.01 -14.00
N ALA A 149 5.82 -6.73 -14.92
CA ALA A 149 4.78 -7.69 -14.54
C ALA A 149 5.36 -8.83 -13.70
N THR A 150 6.57 -9.29 -14.02
CA THR A 150 7.20 -10.43 -13.34
C THR A 150 7.56 -10.09 -11.89
N TYR A 151 8.28 -8.99 -11.67
CA TYR A 151 8.80 -8.61 -10.35
C TYR A 151 7.81 -7.80 -9.50
N ALA A 152 6.79 -7.19 -10.10
CA ALA A 152 5.75 -6.54 -9.31
C ALA A 152 4.68 -7.52 -8.78
N THR A 153 4.71 -8.78 -9.21
CA THR A 153 3.65 -9.76 -8.87
C THR A 153 4.18 -11.13 -8.41
N ASP A 154 5.50 -11.28 -8.22
CA ASP A 154 6.14 -12.51 -7.71
C ASP A 154 6.09 -12.65 -6.19
N GLY A 155 5.68 -11.60 -5.48
CA GLY A 155 5.43 -11.60 -4.04
C GLY A 155 4.12 -12.30 -3.62
N ALA A 156 3.90 -12.37 -2.31
CA ALA A 156 2.68 -12.90 -1.73
C ALA A 156 1.60 -11.80 -1.63
N LEU A 157 0.34 -12.13 -1.98
CA LEU A 157 -0.78 -11.17 -1.92
C LEU A 157 -0.93 -10.58 -0.51
N PHE A 158 -0.88 -9.24 -0.44
CA PHE A 158 -1.02 -8.44 0.78
C PHE A 158 -2.42 -7.86 0.92
N LEU A 159 -2.90 -7.19 -0.13
CA LEU A 159 -4.17 -6.48 -0.18
C LEU A 159 -4.69 -6.53 -1.62
N SER A 160 -5.98 -6.78 -1.78
CA SER A 160 -6.67 -6.75 -3.07
C SER A 160 -7.75 -5.67 -3.05
N LEU A 161 -7.74 -4.83 -4.08
CA LEU A 161 -8.62 -3.67 -4.22
C LEU A 161 -9.41 -3.77 -5.53
N LYS A 162 -10.69 -3.44 -5.46
CA LYS A 162 -11.57 -3.24 -6.61
C LYS A 162 -11.55 -1.79 -7.02
N VAL A 163 -11.66 -1.50 -8.30
CA VAL A 163 -12.03 -0.16 -8.76
C VAL A 163 -13.55 -0.01 -8.75
N ASP A 164 -14.06 1.00 -8.04
CA ASP A 164 -15.49 1.33 -8.04
C ASP A 164 -15.81 2.53 -8.91
N ASP A 165 -14.84 3.42 -9.12
CA ASP A 165 -15.00 4.58 -9.99
C ASP A 165 -13.65 5.12 -10.46
N ILE A 166 -13.69 5.83 -11.59
CA ILE A 166 -12.52 6.40 -12.26
C ILE A 166 -12.81 7.83 -12.68
N ASP A 167 -11.89 8.72 -12.33
CA ASP A 167 -11.80 10.06 -12.89
C ASP A 167 -10.52 10.17 -13.73
N PHE A 168 -10.69 10.09 -15.04
CA PHE A 168 -9.61 10.24 -16.01
C PHE A 168 -9.75 11.56 -16.76
N ALA A 169 -8.68 12.35 -16.73
CA ALA A 169 -8.58 13.59 -17.48
C ALA A 169 -7.39 13.54 -18.44
N ALA A 170 -7.69 13.36 -19.73
CA ALA A 170 -6.71 13.46 -20.79
C ALA A 170 -6.18 14.90 -20.92
N THR A 171 -4.87 15.05 -21.03
CA THR A 171 -4.22 16.33 -21.39
C THR A 171 -3.80 16.38 -22.87
N GLY A 172 -3.85 15.23 -23.57
CA GLY A 172 -3.62 15.15 -25.00
C GLY A 172 -4.78 15.71 -25.84
N GLY A 173 -4.46 16.20 -27.04
CA GLY A 173 -5.47 16.64 -28.01
C GLY A 173 -6.23 15.47 -28.65
N ALA A 174 -7.20 15.79 -29.52
CA ALA A 174 -7.94 14.79 -30.29
C ALA A 174 -6.98 13.87 -31.08
N GLY A 175 -7.13 12.55 -30.93
CA GLY A 175 -6.25 11.53 -31.50
C GLY A 175 -5.02 11.17 -30.64
N ASN A 176 -4.84 11.83 -29.49
CA ASN A 176 -3.77 11.55 -28.52
C ASN A 176 -4.32 11.51 -27.08
N GLN A 177 -5.58 11.11 -26.91
CA GLN A 177 -6.28 11.17 -25.63
C GLN A 177 -5.58 10.36 -24.53
N TYR A 178 -4.82 9.32 -24.89
CA TYR A 178 -4.11 8.46 -23.95
C TYR A 178 -2.61 8.77 -23.81
N LEU A 179 -2.09 9.77 -24.53
CA LEU A 179 -0.66 10.09 -24.51
C LEU A 179 -0.21 10.73 -23.19
N SER A 180 -1.10 11.49 -22.56
CA SER A 180 -0.86 12.09 -21.24
C SER A 180 -2.17 12.40 -20.54
N GLY A 181 -2.15 12.37 -19.21
CA GLY A 181 -3.31 12.72 -18.40
C GLY A 181 -3.10 12.47 -16.92
N SER A 182 -4.18 12.68 -16.16
CA SER A 182 -4.28 12.30 -14.76
C SER A 182 -5.34 11.22 -14.57
N LEU A 183 -5.09 10.33 -13.62
CA LEU A 183 -5.99 9.26 -13.22
C LEU A 183 -6.19 9.32 -11.70
N ALA A 184 -7.45 9.38 -11.27
CA ALA A 184 -7.83 9.16 -9.89
C ALA A 184 -8.80 7.98 -9.81
N LEU A 185 -8.59 7.11 -8.84
CA LEU A 185 -9.40 5.92 -8.63
C LEU A 185 -10.06 5.98 -7.26
N ARG A 186 -11.30 5.51 -7.18
CA ARG A 186 -11.98 5.19 -5.92
C ARG A 186 -12.04 3.67 -5.80
N LEU A 187 -11.58 3.16 -4.67
CA LEU A 187 -11.26 1.75 -4.49
C LEU A 187 -11.93 1.18 -3.24
N SER A 188 -12.44 -0.05 -3.34
CA SER A 188 -12.88 -0.84 -2.20
C SER A 188 -11.95 -2.02 -1.94
N VAL A 189 -11.73 -2.34 -0.68
CA VAL A 189 -10.98 -3.52 -0.24
C VAL A 189 -11.79 -4.78 -0.55
N GLN A 190 -11.22 -5.69 -1.34
CA GLN A 190 -11.84 -7.00 -1.63
C GLN A 190 -11.31 -8.11 -0.72
N GLY A 191 -10.07 -8.02 -0.26
CA GLY A 191 -9.45 -9.08 0.54
C GLY A 191 -7.94 -8.96 0.67
N GLY A 192 -7.32 -10.05 1.10
CA GLY A 192 -5.90 -10.11 1.43
C GLY A 192 -5.65 -10.09 2.95
N PRO A 193 -4.47 -10.51 3.43
CA PRO A 193 -4.15 -10.54 4.86
C PRO A 193 -4.22 -9.18 5.55
N ALA A 194 -4.05 -8.07 4.82
CA ALA A 194 -4.15 -6.73 5.38
C ALA A 194 -5.58 -6.15 5.37
N ALA A 195 -6.55 -6.83 4.77
CA ALA A 195 -7.89 -6.27 4.53
C ALA A 195 -8.61 -5.82 5.80
N GLU A 196 -8.48 -6.56 6.91
CA GLU A 196 -9.16 -6.25 8.18
C GLU A 196 -8.67 -4.95 8.84
N TYR A 197 -7.49 -4.45 8.42
CA TYR A 197 -6.88 -3.25 8.98
C TYR A 197 -7.27 -1.98 8.24
N PHE A 198 -7.97 -2.07 7.11
CA PHE A 198 -8.49 -0.92 6.37
C PHE A 198 -9.97 -0.71 6.69
N ASP A 199 -10.38 0.52 6.96
CA ASP A 199 -11.79 0.82 7.20
C ASP A 199 -12.55 0.76 5.88
N THR A 200 -13.49 -0.18 5.81
CA THR A 200 -14.39 -0.28 4.68
C THR A 200 -15.55 0.66 4.91
N ASN A 201 -15.75 1.65 4.03
CA ASN A 201 -16.75 2.74 4.04
C ASN A 201 -16.33 4.10 4.61
N TYR A 202 -15.03 4.40 4.72
CA TYR A 202 -14.58 5.70 5.22
C TYR A 202 -15.07 6.89 4.36
N PHE A 203 -14.93 6.79 3.04
CA PHE A 203 -15.37 7.84 2.15
C PHE A 203 -16.81 7.61 1.70
N ASN A 204 -17.64 8.64 1.86
CA ASN A 204 -19.03 8.61 1.44
C ASN A 204 -19.46 10.01 0.97
N ASP A 205 -19.78 10.16 -0.31
CA ASP A 205 -20.31 11.40 -0.88
C ASP A 205 -21.85 11.39 -1.03
N GLY A 206 -22.51 10.36 -0.51
CA GLY A 206 -23.94 10.11 -0.59
C GLY A 206 -24.38 9.31 -1.82
N ALA A 207 -23.53 9.20 -2.84
CA ALA A 207 -23.78 8.41 -4.06
C ALA A 207 -22.84 7.20 -4.17
N LEU A 208 -21.58 7.36 -3.77
CA LEU A 208 -20.54 6.35 -3.78
C LEU A 208 -19.93 6.22 -2.39
N VAL A 209 -19.55 4.99 -2.06
CA VAL A 209 -18.81 4.65 -0.85
C VAL A 209 -17.55 3.91 -1.29
N TRP A 210 -16.40 4.32 -0.77
CA TRP A 210 -15.12 3.71 -1.08
C TRP A 210 -14.18 3.78 0.13
N ASP A 211 -13.14 2.95 0.09
CA ASP A 211 -12.24 2.73 1.23
C ASP A 211 -10.93 3.48 1.03
N LEU A 212 -10.43 3.47 -0.21
CA LEU A 212 -9.17 4.09 -0.59
C LEU A 212 -9.34 4.93 -1.86
N SER A 213 -8.52 5.96 -2.01
CA SER A 213 -8.46 6.78 -3.21
C SER A 213 -7.02 6.95 -3.70
N THR A 214 -6.83 6.98 -5.01
CA THR A 214 -5.54 7.27 -5.62
C THR A 214 -5.59 8.53 -6.46
N SER A 215 -4.43 9.15 -6.64
CA SER A 215 -4.23 10.18 -7.67
C SER A 215 -2.85 10.05 -8.27
N SER A 216 -2.77 10.06 -9.60
CA SER A 216 -1.52 10.05 -10.34
C SER A 216 -1.64 10.77 -11.68
N SER A 217 -0.52 11.09 -12.30
CA SER A 217 -0.46 11.64 -13.65
C SER A 217 0.68 11.02 -14.42
N ALA A 218 0.58 10.91 -15.73
CA ALA A 218 1.63 10.32 -16.55
C ALA A 218 1.70 10.94 -17.95
N ILE A 219 2.88 10.84 -18.55
CA ILE A 219 3.17 11.23 -19.92
C ILE A 219 3.91 10.05 -20.55
N PHE A 220 3.34 9.49 -21.62
CA PHE A 220 3.96 8.38 -22.34
C PHE A 220 5.02 8.86 -23.32
N GLU A 221 6.13 8.14 -23.33
CA GLU A 221 7.25 8.37 -24.24
C GLU A 221 7.68 7.03 -24.85
N GLU A 222 8.31 7.09 -26.03
CA GLU A 222 8.89 5.90 -26.65
C GLU A 222 10.18 5.50 -25.92
N ILE A 223 10.25 4.27 -25.41
CA ILE A 223 11.46 3.75 -24.76
C ILE A 223 12.49 3.40 -25.82
N GLY A 224 13.56 4.18 -25.87
CA GLY A 224 14.60 4.01 -26.89
C GLY A 224 14.09 4.45 -28.27
N ASN A 225 14.88 5.26 -28.96
CA ASN A 225 14.43 5.86 -30.21
C ASN A 225 14.03 4.79 -31.26
N ASN A 226 12.78 4.84 -31.75
CA ASN A 226 12.22 3.97 -32.80
C ASN A 226 12.07 2.48 -32.44
N THR A 227 11.84 2.14 -31.17
CA THR A 227 11.53 0.75 -30.79
C THR A 227 10.07 0.37 -31.02
N GLY A 228 9.18 1.35 -31.17
CA GLY A 228 7.73 1.17 -31.17
C GLY A 228 7.15 0.86 -29.78
N VAL A 229 7.97 0.85 -28.73
CA VAL A 229 7.56 0.54 -27.36
C VAL A 229 7.33 1.83 -26.61
N TRP A 230 6.11 2.04 -26.12
CA TRP A 230 5.72 3.24 -25.39
C TRP A 230 5.39 2.90 -23.95
N ALA A 231 5.92 3.70 -23.03
CA ALA A 231 5.65 3.57 -21.61
C ALA A 231 5.72 4.92 -20.91
N ALA A 232 5.24 4.95 -19.68
CA ALA A 232 5.45 6.07 -18.77
C ALA A 232 5.95 5.54 -17.43
N THR A 233 6.89 6.26 -16.82
CA THR A 233 7.24 6.09 -15.41
C THR A 233 6.76 7.33 -14.66
N SER A 234 6.11 7.14 -13.51
CA SER A 234 5.60 8.25 -12.71
C SER A 234 5.47 7.88 -11.23
N THR A 235 4.90 8.80 -10.46
CA THR A 235 4.60 8.64 -9.04
C THR A 235 3.14 8.94 -8.76
N GLY A 236 2.65 8.41 -7.65
CA GLY A 236 1.29 8.63 -7.19
C GLY A 236 1.19 8.52 -5.68
N GLN A 237 -0.03 8.75 -5.20
CA GLN A 237 -0.39 8.59 -3.80
C GLN A 237 -1.66 7.76 -3.69
N LEU A 238 -1.74 6.98 -2.61
CA LEU A 238 -2.90 6.23 -2.17
C LEU A 238 -3.26 6.77 -0.78
N LYS A 239 -4.54 7.06 -0.54
CA LYS A 239 -4.99 7.54 0.76
C LYS A 239 -6.26 6.81 1.20
N GLY A 240 -6.43 6.67 2.51
CA GLY A 240 -7.68 6.19 3.11
C GLY A 240 -7.57 6.08 4.62
N ASP A 241 -8.35 5.18 5.20
CA ASP A 241 -8.46 5.05 6.66
C ASP A 241 -8.19 3.60 7.12
N THR A 242 -7.74 3.46 8.36
CA THR A 242 -7.40 2.18 8.98
C THR A 242 -8.23 1.92 10.21
N ASN A 243 -8.61 0.66 10.42
CA ASN A 243 -9.30 0.27 11.65
C ASN A 243 -8.32 0.31 12.83
N VAL A 244 -8.62 1.14 13.82
CA VAL A 244 -7.88 1.17 15.08
C VAL A 244 -7.93 -0.20 15.73
N VAL A 245 -6.78 -0.88 15.79
CA VAL A 245 -6.67 -2.18 16.46
C VAL A 245 -6.59 -1.95 17.97
N PRO A 246 -7.57 -2.40 18.77
CA PRO A 246 -7.54 -2.18 20.20
C PRO A 246 -6.30 -2.83 20.82
N GLU A 247 -5.64 -2.12 21.76
CA GLU A 247 -4.49 -2.67 22.47
C GLU A 247 -4.80 -4.05 23.04
N PRO A 248 -3.81 -4.98 23.04
CA PRO A 248 -4.01 -6.28 23.65
C PRO A 248 -4.49 -6.11 25.10
N THR A 249 -5.64 -6.71 25.43
CA THR A 249 -6.25 -6.78 26.78
C THR A 249 -5.28 -7.18 27.89
N SER A 250 -4.13 -7.76 27.52
CA SER A 250 -2.95 -8.00 28.33
C SER A 250 -2.54 -6.79 29.19
N LEU A 251 -2.63 -5.55 28.69
CA LEU A 251 -2.33 -4.35 29.48
C LEU A 251 -3.36 -4.14 30.59
N ALA A 252 -4.65 -4.25 30.27
CA ALA A 252 -5.71 -4.17 31.26
C ALA A 252 -5.60 -5.31 32.30
N LEU A 253 -5.27 -6.53 31.87
CA LEU A 253 -5.03 -7.68 32.76
C LEU A 253 -3.78 -7.49 33.62
N MET A 254 -2.74 -6.86 33.11
CA MET A 254 -1.54 -6.50 33.86
C MET A 254 -1.85 -5.44 34.92
N SER A 255 -2.62 -4.40 34.57
CA SER A 255 -3.07 -3.37 35.52
C SER A 255 -4.00 -3.95 36.60
N LEU A 256 -4.93 -4.84 36.23
CA LEU A 256 -5.79 -5.58 37.15
C LEU A 256 -4.98 -6.53 38.04
N GLY A 257 -3.97 -7.19 37.49
CA GLY A 257 -3.03 -8.02 38.24
C GLY A 257 -2.26 -7.21 39.28
N LEU A 258 -1.74 -6.05 38.92
CA LEU A 258 -1.03 -5.14 39.83
C LEU A 258 -1.94 -4.58 40.94
N LEU A 259 -3.18 -4.21 40.60
CA LEU A 259 -4.20 -3.81 41.57
C LEU A 259 -4.55 -4.96 42.53
N GLY A 260 -4.68 -6.18 42.00
CA GLY A 260 -4.89 -7.40 42.80
C GLY A 260 -3.73 -7.68 43.76
N PHE A 261 -2.48 -7.55 43.30
CA PHE A 261 -1.30 -7.69 44.14
C PHE A 261 -1.20 -6.61 45.22
N GLY A 262 -1.50 -5.35 44.88
CA GLY A 262 -1.53 -4.24 45.84
C GLY A 262 -2.61 -4.40 46.91
N ALA A 263 -3.79 -4.88 46.54
CA ALA A 263 -4.88 -5.18 47.46
C ALA A 263 -4.55 -6.39 48.37
N ALA A 264 -3.92 -7.43 47.83
CA ALA A 264 -3.49 -8.60 48.61
C ALA A 264 -2.35 -8.28 49.59
N TYR A 265 -1.43 -7.38 49.22
CA TYR A 265 -0.37 -6.90 50.11
C TYR A 265 -0.93 -6.13 51.30
N ARG A 266 -1.96 -5.31 51.08
CA ARG A 266 -2.62 -4.52 52.12
C ARG A 266 -3.37 -5.35 53.17
N ARG A 267 -3.75 -6.61 52.86
CA ARG A 267 -4.39 -7.53 53.82
C ARG A 267 -3.40 -8.28 54.72
N ARG A 268 -2.10 -8.20 54.45
CA ARG A 268 -1.05 -8.86 55.27
C ARG A 268 -0.42 -7.92 56.31
N ILE A 269 -0.79 -6.64 56.30
CA ILE A 269 -0.47 -5.65 57.35
C ILE A 269 -1.73 -5.51 58.21
#